data_AF-A0A2W1J6L1-F1
#
_entry.id   AF-A0A2W1J6L1-F1
#
_cell.length_a   1.000
_cell.length_b   1.000
_cell.length_c   1.000
_cell.angle_alpha   90.00
_cell.angle_beta   90.00
_cell.angle_gamma   90.00
#
_symmetry.space_group_name_H-M   'P 1'
#
loop_
_entity.id
_entity.type
_entity.pdbx_description
1 polymer ?
#
loop_
_entity_poly.entity_id
_entity_poly.type
_entity_poly.pdbx_seq_one_letter_code
_entity_poly.pdbx_strand_id
1 'polypeptide(L)'
;MVNQVVKTDKLTPVVETIFHWKVGDSSHCLLRIYRDEREEQVIVVLSEIASNQDNTSITRDFEAVVNAVAVGLQGYLGSDVAKVNWLKHYGRFSERPTYENQYDPEFFRKFQFEWDSGYPTQLENDIYIHLEQTNTLFPALELGLGEQVDTGIYGTTIFNG
;
A
#
# COMPACT_ATOMS: atom_id res chain seq x y z
N MET A 1 -9.97 33.83 16.64
CA MET A 1 -8.94 32.78 16.73
C MET A 1 -8.67 32.31 15.32
N VAL A 2 -7.44 32.46 14.84
CA VAL A 2 -7.05 32.00 13.50
C VAL A 2 -6.70 30.53 13.64
N ASN A 3 -7.48 29.65 13.02
CA ASN A 3 -7.08 28.25 12.86
C ASN A 3 -5.84 28.23 11.96
N GLN A 4 -4.66 28.15 12.58
CA GLN A 4 -3.44 27.83 11.85
C GLN A 4 -3.62 26.41 11.31
N VAL A 5 -3.96 26.31 10.03
CA VAL A 5 -3.79 25.06 9.28
C VAL A 5 -2.29 24.83 9.25
N VAL A 6 -1.80 23.96 10.14
CA VAL A 6 -0.44 23.45 10.07
C VAL A 6 -0.37 22.73 8.72
N LYS A 7 0.32 23.34 7.75
CA LYS A 7 0.68 22.65 6.51
C LYS A 7 1.63 21.53 6.92
N THR A 8 1.12 20.32 7.06
CA THR A 8 1.95 19.13 7.14
C THR A 8 2.65 19.01 5.79
N ASP A 9 3.98 19.06 5.78
CA ASP A 9 4.74 18.74 4.57
C ASP A 9 4.35 17.34 4.12
N LYS A 10 3.97 17.21 2.85
CA LYS A 10 3.45 15.97 2.29
C LYS A 10 4.57 14.93 2.21
N LEU A 11 4.25 13.69 2.57
CA LEU A 11 5.14 12.55 2.36
C LEU A 11 5.13 12.17 0.88
N THR A 12 6.33 12.05 0.32
CA THR A 12 6.54 11.48 -1.01
C THR A 12 6.97 10.02 -0.83
N PRO A 13 6.48 9.08 -1.64
CA PRO A 13 6.93 7.70 -1.53
C PRO A 13 8.42 7.61 -1.86
N VAL A 14 9.15 6.87 -1.02
CA VAL A 14 10.56 6.49 -1.29
C VAL A 14 10.64 5.29 -2.24
N VAL A 15 9.53 4.54 -2.37
CA VAL A 15 9.31 3.50 -3.38
C VAL A 15 7.89 3.65 -3.90
N GLU A 16 7.73 3.66 -5.22
CA GLU A 16 6.43 3.55 -5.90
C GLU A 16 6.61 2.67 -7.14
N THR A 17 5.95 1.51 -7.18
CA THR A 17 6.14 0.54 -8.27
C THR A 17 5.02 -0.48 -8.38
N ILE A 18 4.92 -1.13 -9.54
CA ILE A 18 4.12 -2.35 -9.69
C ILE A 18 4.92 -3.52 -9.11
N PHE A 19 4.40 -4.10 -8.03
CA PHE A 19 5.06 -5.15 -7.28
C PHE A 19 4.42 -6.51 -7.53
N HIS A 20 5.24 -7.46 -8.00
CA HIS A 20 4.87 -8.87 -8.17
C HIS A 20 5.43 -9.67 -6.99
N TRP A 21 4.57 -10.43 -6.29
CA TRP A 21 4.98 -11.13 -5.06
C TRP A 21 5.06 -12.66 -5.18
N LYS A 22 4.72 -13.21 -6.35
CA LYS A 22 4.77 -14.65 -6.62
C LYS A 22 5.55 -14.94 -7.88
N VAL A 23 6.47 -15.91 -7.80
CA VAL A 23 7.18 -16.41 -8.96
C VAL A 23 6.26 -17.31 -9.78
N GLY A 24 6.16 -17.05 -11.08
CA GLY A 24 5.31 -17.83 -12.00
C GLY A 24 3.82 -17.50 -11.95
N ASP A 25 3.41 -16.53 -11.14
CA ASP A 25 2.06 -15.96 -11.11
C ASP A 25 2.16 -14.48 -11.52
N SER A 26 1.24 -14.03 -12.37
CA SER A 26 1.18 -12.63 -12.81
C SER A 26 0.58 -11.69 -11.76
N SER A 27 0.29 -12.17 -10.55
CA SER A 27 -0.19 -11.40 -9.40
C SER A 27 0.67 -10.19 -9.11
N HIS A 28 0.03 -9.01 -9.11
CA HIS A 28 0.70 -7.73 -8.92
C HIS A 28 -0.21 -6.67 -8.29
N CYS A 29 0.40 -5.67 -7.67
CA CYS A 29 -0.28 -4.56 -7.02
C CYS A 29 0.55 -3.28 -7.18
N LEU A 30 -0.04 -2.13 -6.86
CA LEU A 30 0.72 -0.90 -6.71
C LEU A 30 1.24 -0.79 -5.28
N LEU A 31 2.56 -0.91 -5.13
CA LEU A 31 3.27 -0.77 -3.88
C LEU A 31 3.77 0.67 -3.74
N ARG A 32 3.50 1.28 -2.58
CA ARG A 32 4.10 2.53 -2.14
C ARG A 32 4.68 2.40 -0.76
N ILE A 33 5.91 2.86 -0.56
CA ILE A 33 6.57 2.91 0.75
C ILE A 33 6.86 4.36 1.09
N TYR A 34 6.43 4.80 2.25
CA TYR A 34 6.67 6.13 2.79
C TYR A 34 7.50 6.02 4.07
N ARG A 35 8.39 6.98 4.26
CA ARG A 35 9.15 7.15 5.51
C ARG A 35 8.78 8.49 6.11
N ASP A 36 8.14 8.44 7.27
CA ASP A 36 7.90 9.62 8.08
C ASP A 36 9.03 9.75 9.10
N GLU A 37 10.01 10.58 8.77
CA GLU A 37 11.15 10.84 9.67
C GLU A 37 10.75 11.59 10.94
N ARG A 38 9.59 12.26 10.97
CA ARG A 38 9.14 13.04 12.13
C ARG A 38 8.54 12.15 13.20
N GLU A 39 7.72 11.20 12.76
CA GLU A 39 7.04 10.24 13.63
C GLU A 39 7.85 8.95 13.81
N GLU A 40 9.00 8.84 13.13
CA GLU A 40 9.84 7.63 13.06
C GLU A 40 9.05 6.39 12.58
N GLN A 41 8.18 6.58 11.57
CA GLN A 41 7.30 5.52 11.07
C GLN A 41 7.57 5.20 9.60
N VAL A 42 7.33 3.94 9.26
CA VAL A 42 7.23 3.48 7.88
C VAL A 42 5.78 3.13 7.59
N ILE A 43 5.28 3.59 6.46
CA ILE A 43 3.93 3.30 5.98
C ILE A 43 4.08 2.58 4.65
N VAL A 44 3.51 1.39 4.55
CA VAL A 44 3.45 0.62 3.32
C VAL A 44 2.01 0.59 2.85
N VAL A 45 1.77 1.06 1.62
CA VAL A 45 0.46 1.02 0.98
C VAL A 45 0.51 0.04 -0.18
N LEU A 46 -0.28 -1.02 -0.06
CA LEU A 46 -0.49 -2.03 -1.09
C LEU A 46 -1.88 -1.80 -1.68
N SER A 47 -1.92 -1.31 -2.91
CA SER A 47 -3.19 -1.00 -3.58
C SER A 47 -3.52 -2.06 -4.62
N GLU A 48 -4.76 -2.58 -4.57
CA GLU A 48 -5.28 -3.42 -5.63
C GLU A 48 -5.40 -2.59 -6.92
N ILE A 49 -5.11 -3.20 -8.06
CA ILE A 49 -5.18 -2.52 -9.37
C ILE A 49 -5.98 -3.36 -10.36
N ALA A 50 -6.74 -2.69 -11.22
CA ALA A 50 -7.65 -3.33 -12.16
C ALA A 50 -6.96 -4.33 -13.11
N SER A 51 -5.68 -4.13 -13.42
CA SER A 51 -4.90 -5.04 -14.26
C SER A 51 -4.62 -6.40 -13.58
N ASN A 52 -4.84 -6.52 -12.26
CA ASN A 52 -4.65 -7.74 -11.49
C ASN A 52 -5.93 -8.59 -11.34
N GLN A 53 -7.06 -8.16 -11.90
CA GLN A 53 -8.39 -8.78 -11.71
C GLN A 53 -8.46 -10.29 -12.00
N ASP A 54 -7.63 -10.80 -12.91
CA ASP A 54 -7.63 -12.19 -13.37
C ASP A 54 -6.63 -13.07 -12.59
N ASN A 55 -5.88 -12.49 -11.64
CA ASN A 55 -4.88 -13.19 -10.82
C ASN A 55 -5.30 -13.24 -9.34
N THR A 56 -4.37 -13.64 -8.46
CA THR A 56 -4.60 -13.58 -7.02
C THR A 56 -4.63 -12.12 -6.55
N SER A 57 -5.76 -11.69 -6.01
CA SER A 57 -5.94 -10.37 -5.37
C SER A 57 -5.15 -10.26 -4.06
N ILE A 58 -4.69 -9.05 -3.73
CA ILE A 58 -4.06 -8.78 -2.41
C ILE A 58 -5.03 -9.02 -1.26
N THR A 59 -6.34 -9.02 -1.50
CA THR A 59 -7.34 -9.37 -0.47
C THR A 59 -7.34 -10.86 -0.13
N ARG A 60 -6.96 -11.72 -1.08
CA ARG A 60 -6.91 -13.17 -0.85
C ARG A 60 -5.59 -13.64 -0.26
N ASP A 61 -4.52 -12.86 -0.45
CA ASP A 61 -3.15 -13.31 -0.21
C ASP A 61 -2.27 -12.21 0.41
N PHE A 62 -2.86 -11.46 1.35
CA PHE A 62 -2.24 -10.27 1.90
C PHE A 62 -0.95 -10.57 2.68
N GLU A 63 -0.94 -11.66 3.46
CA GLU A 63 0.25 -12.08 4.22
C GLU A 63 1.42 -12.42 3.30
N ALA A 64 1.18 -13.08 2.16
CA ALA A 64 2.23 -13.43 1.22
C ALA A 64 2.86 -12.18 0.56
N VAL A 65 2.04 -11.19 0.17
CA VAL A 65 2.59 -9.94 -0.38
C VAL A 65 3.34 -9.14 0.69
N VAL A 66 2.85 -9.09 1.93
CA VAL A 66 3.55 -8.46 3.06
C VAL A 66 4.90 -9.14 3.30
N ASN A 67 4.95 -10.47 3.30
CA ASN A 67 6.18 -11.23 3.44
C ASN A 67 7.17 -10.92 2.31
N ALA A 68 6.70 -10.93 1.06
CA ALA A 68 7.54 -10.66 -0.10
C ALA A 68 8.12 -9.23 -0.08
N VAL A 69 7.31 -8.23 0.33
CA VAL A 69 7.80 -6.85 0.52
C VAL A 69 8.82 -6.78 1.65
N ALA A 70 8.56 -7.45 2.78
CA ALA A 70 9.47 -7.43 3.91
C ALA A 70 10.84 -8.03 3.61
N VAL A 71 10.87 -9.15 2.87
CA VAL A 71 12.10 -9.79 2.43
C VAL A 71 12.79 -8.99 1.33
N GLY A 72 12.06 -8.61 0.28
CA GLY A 72 12.63 -7.99 -0.92
C GLY A 72 13.05 -6.52 -0.73
N LEU A 73 12.41 -5.81 0.20
CA LEU A 73 12.57 -4.36 0.39
C LEU A 73 12.92 -3.99 1.84
N GLN A 74 13.53 -4.91 2.60
CA GLN A 74 13.95 -4.69 4.00
C GLN A 74 14.73 -3.37 4.19
N GLY A 75 15.61 -3.04 3.24
CA GLY A 75 16.40 -1.80 3.27
C GLY A 75 15.54 -0.51 3.29
N TYR A 76 14.30 -0.58 2.79
CA TYR A 76 13.33 0.51 2.81
C TYR A 76 12.45 0.51 4.07
N LEU A 77 12.25 -0.65 4.70
CA LEU A 77 11.40 -0.79 5.88
C LEU A 77 12.11 -0.47 7.20
N GLY A 78 13.44 -0.45 7.20
CA GLY A 78 14.23 -0.23 8.41
C GLY A 78 14.47 -1.53 9.18
N SER A 79 14.96 -1.40 10.42
CA SER A 79 15.41 -2.55 11.22
C SER A 79 14.30 -3.35 11.89
N ASP A 80 13.11 -2.77 12.05
CA ASP A 80 12.00 -3.35 12.82
C ASP A 80 10.71 -3.34 12.00
N VAL A 81 10.52 -4.41 11.23
CA VAL A 81 9.36 -4.57 10.33
C VAL A 81 8.03 -4.67 11.10
N ALA A 82 8.06 -5.07 12.37
CA ALA A 82 6.85 -5.13 13.20
C ALA A 82 6.25 -3.73 13.49
N LYS A 83 7.05 -2.66 13.35
CA LYS A 83 6.60 -1.26 13.50
C LYS A 83 6.06 -0.63 12.22
N VAL A 84 6.10 -1.35 11.09
CA VAL A 84 5.59 -0.86 9.82
C VAL A 84 4.07 -0.80 9.87
N ASN A 85 3.49 0.33 9.44
CA ASN A 85 2.06 0.45 9.23
C ASN A 85 1.71 -0.11 7.85
N TRP A 86 1.06 -1.28 7.81
CA TRP A 86 0.64 -1.92 6.58
C TRP A 86 -0.77 -1.51 6.23
N LEU A 87 -0.95 -0.89 5.07
CA LEU A 87 -2.23 -0.44 4.56
C LEU A 87 -2.57 -1.22 3.29
N LYS A 88 -3.68 -1.96 3.33
CA LYS A 88 -4.33 -2.43 2.11
C LYS A 88 -5.24 -1.33 1.60
N HIS A 89 -5.14 -1.00 0.33
CA HIS A 89 -5.94 0.02 -0.30
C HIS A 89 -6.76 -0.56 -1.45
N TYR A 90 -8.00 -0.12 -1.53
CA TYR A 90 -8.90 -0.43 -2.62
C TYR A 90 -9.69 0.83 -2.99
N GLY A 91 -9.77 1.11 -4.28
CA GLY A 91 -10.41 2.32 -4.79
C GLY A 91 -10.73 2.21 -6.26
N ARG A 92 -10.97 3.35 -6.92
CA ARG A 92 -11.47 3.38 -8.31
C ARG A 92 -10.54 2.74 -9.33
N PHE A 93 -9.23 2.79 -9.10
CA PHE A 93 -8.25 2.16 -9.99
C PHE A 93 -8.07 0.65 -9.71
N SER A 94 -8.71 0.12 -8.66
CA SER A 94 -8.71 -1.31 -8.33
C SER A 94 -9.63 -2.12 -9.23
N GLU A 95 -10.55 -1.47 -9.94
CA GLU A 95 -11.47 -2.10 -10.89
C GLU A 95 -11.52 -1.38 -12.23
N ARG A 96 -12.04 -2.08 -13.25
CA ARG A 96 -12.39 -1.42 -14.51
C ARG A 96 -13.53 -0.44 -14.25
N PRO A 97 -13.47 0.79 -14.78
CA PRO A 97 -14.55 1.75 -14.61
C PRO A 97 -15.80 1.25 -15.33
N THR A 98 -16.87 1.07 -14.57
CA THR A 98 -18.23 0.75 -15.04
C THR A 98 -19.20 1.80 -14.49
N TYR A 99 -20.41 1.84 -15.05
CA TYR A 99 -21.45 2.73 -14.51
C TYR A 99 -21.78 2.40 -13.04
N GLU A 100 -21.64 1.14 -12.64
CA GLU A 100 -22.02 0.63 -11.32
C GLU A 100 -21.01 0.99 -10.23
N ASN A 101 -19.70 1.02 -10.57
CA ASN A 101 -18.62 1.23 -9.60
C ASN A 101 -17.94 2.61 -9.68
N GLN A 102 -18.37 3.51 -10.58
CA GLN A 102 -17.77 4.85 -10.74
C GLN A 102 -17.85 5.75 -9.48
N TYR A 103 -18.74 5.42 -8.54
CA TYR A 103 -18.93 6.14 -7.28
C TYR A 103 -18.49 5.34 -6.06
N ASP A 104 -17.86 4.17 -6.26
CA ASP A 104 -17.44 3.34 -5.13
C ASP A 104 -16.44 4.11 -4.28
N PRO A 105 -16.62 4.10 -2.94
CA PRO A 105 -15.75 4.82 -2.04
C PRO A 105 -14.38 4.16 -1.98
N GLU A 106 -13.34 4.97 -1.93
CA GLU A 106 -12.00 4.48 -1.60
C GLU A 106 -11.91 4.13 -0.12
N PHE A 107 -11.23 3.03 0.18
CA PHE A 107 -11.04 2.58 1.54
C PHE A 107 -9.68 1.94 1.78
N PHE A 108 -9.23 2.11 3.01
CA PHE A 108 -8.01 1.51 3.52
C PHE A 108 -8.38 0.54 4.63
N ARG A 109 -7.61 -0.54 4.71
CA ARG A 109 -7.54 -1.35 5.91
C ARG A 109 -6.12 -1.32 6.44
N LYS A 110 -5.98 -0.90 7.69
CA LYS A 110 -4.72 -0.97 8.41
C LYS A 110 -4.60 -2.34 9.05
N PHE A 111 -3.43 -2.93 8.90
CA PHE A 111 -3.07 -4.22 9.48
C PHE A 111 -1.82 -4.07 10.34
N GLN A 112 -1.79 -4.88 11.40
CA GLN A 112 -0.61 -5.12 12.20
C GLN A 112 -0.24 -6.59 12.07
N PHE A 113 1.06 -6.87 12.08
CA PHE A 113 1.59 -8.22 11.94
C PHE A 113 2.53 -8.51 13.08
N GLU A 114 2.38 -9.70 13.64
CA GLU A 114 3.46 -10.35 14.40
C GLU A 114 4.36 -11.10 13.42
N TRP A 115 5.66 -11.08 13.72
CA TRP A 115 6.67 -11.71 12.89
C TRP A 115 7.30 -12.85 13.68
N ASP A 116 6.82 -14.07 13.46
CA ASP A 116 7.43 -15.27 14.02
C ASP A 116 8.24 -15.97 12.93
N SER A 117 9.50 -16.29 13.23
CA SER A 117 10.38 -17.06 12.35
C SER A 117 10.52 -16.48 10.93
N GLY A 118 10.34 -15.16 10.78
CA GLY A 118 10.44 -14.44 9.51
C GLY A 118 9.15 -14.38 8.69
N TYR A 119 8.03 -14.91 9.19
CA TYR A 119 6.74 -14.90 8.49
C TYR A 119 5.74 -13.98 9.21
N PRO A 120 5.01 -13.13 8.47
CA PRO A 120 3.97 -12.29 9.05
C PRO A 120 2.73 -13.11 9.38
N THR A 121 2.23 -12.96 10.60
CA THR A 121 0.90 -13.44 11.01
C THR A 121 0.03 -12.22 11.30
N GLN A 122 -1.10 -12.10 10.61
CA GLN A 122 -2.00 -10.96 10.79
C GLN A 122 -2.60 -10.97 12.20
N LEU A 123 -2.55 -9.83 12.88
CA LEU A 123 -3.30 -9.63 14.12
C LEU A 123 -4.77 -9.31 13.81
N GLU A 124 -5.69 -9.75 14.67
CA GLU A 124 -7.15 -9.57 14.49
C GLU A 124 -7.62 -8.11 14.50
N ASN A 125 -6.72 -7.13 14.65
CA ASN A 125 -7.05 -5.71 14.69
C ASN A 125 -7.01 -5.10 13.28
N ASP A 126 -7.98 -5.42 12.43
CA ASP A 126 -8.15 -4.71 11.16
C ASP A 126 -8.98 -3.43 11.35
N ILE A 127 -8.35 -2.28 11.09
CA ILE A 127 -9.04 -0.99 11.20
C ILE A 127 -9.45 -0.55 9.81
N TYR A 128 -10.76 -0.43 9.59
CA TYR A 128 -11.31 0.18 8.39
C TYR A 128 -11.18 1.70 8.46
N ILE A 129 -10.59 2.28 7.43
CA ILE A 129 -10.28 3.70 7.35
C ILE A 129 -10.85 4.22 6.04
N HIS A 130 -11.85 5.10 6.12
CA HIS A 130 -12.33 5.83 4.94
C HIS A 130 -11.26 6.83 4.48
N LEU A 131 -11.23 7.17 3.19
CA LEU A 131 -10.31 8.18 2.65
C LEU A 131 -10.36 9.51 3.42
N GLU A 132 -11.52 9.94 3.90
CA GLU A 132 -11.63 11.16 4.72
C GLU A 132 -10.88 11.07 6.06
N GLN A 133 -10.66 9.84 6.56
CA GLN A 133 -9.96 9.56 7.82
C GLN A 133 -8.47 9.31 7.61
N THR A 134 -7.99 9.06 6.38
CA THR A 134 -6.55 8.88 6.14
C THR A 134 -5.76 10.14 6.46
N ASN A 135 -6.28 11.33 6.16
CA ASN A 135 -5.66 12.59 6.55
C ASN A 135 -5.62 12.81 8.07
N THR A 136 -6.46 12.09 8.83
CA THR A 136 -6.39 12.14 10.30
C THR A 136 -5.32 11.17 10.83
N LEU A 137 -5.23 9.97 10.24
CA LEU A 137 -4.32 8.92 10.71
C LEU A 137 -2.90 9.04 10.14
N PHE A 138 -2.79 9.62 8.94
CA PHE A 138 -1.57 9.83 8.17
C PHE A 138 -1.66 11.20 7.47
N PRO A 139 -1.58 12.32 8.22
CA PRO A 139 -1.85 13.67 7.73
C PRO A 139 -0.94 14.16 6.60
N ALA A 140 0.17 13.47 6.35
CA ALA A 140 1.09 13.78 5.27
C ALA A 140 0.95 12.82 4.07
N LEU A 141 0.10 11.78 4.15
CA LEU A 141 -0.11 10.80 3.10
C LEU A 141 -1.15 11.31 2.09
N GLU A 142 -0.70 12.01 1.04
CA GLU A 142 -1.49 12.16 -0.17
C GLU A 142 -1.15 11.04 -1.14
N LEU A 143 -2.10 10.14 -1.34
CA LEU A 143 -2.02 9.22 -2.47
C LEU A 143 -2.37 10.06 -3.68
N GLY A 144 -1.40 10.26 -4.58
CA GLY A 144 -1.68 10.83 -5.88
C GLY A 144 -2.75 9.96 -6.54
N LEU A 145 -4.01 10.40 -6.46
CA LEU A 145 -5.13 9.85 -7.20
C LEU A 145 -4.98 10.34 -8.65
N GLY A 146 -3.89 9.89 -9.27
CA GLY A 146 -3.61 10.18 -10.66
C GLY A 146 -4.71 9.59 -11.52
N GLU A 147 -5.27 10.41 -12.40
CA GLU A 147 -5.89 9.95 -13.64
C GLU A 147 -5.08 8.78 -14.20
N GLN A 148 -5.80 7.72 -14.60
CA GLN A 148 -5.28 6.45 -15.13
C GLN A 148 -3.77 6.49 -15.43
N VAL A 149 -3.00 5.69 -14.69
CA VAL A 149 -1.60 5.41 -15.04
C VAL A 149 -1.63 4.75 -16.42
N ASP A 150 -1.43 5.58 -17.45
CA ASP A 150 -1.31 5.13 -18.83
C ASP A 150 -0.13 4.16 -18.86
N THR A 151 -0.36 2.96 -19.39
CA THR A 151 0.50 1.77 -19.30
C THR A 151 1.82 1.88 -20.10
N GLY A 152 2.34 3.09 -20.26
CA GLY A 152 3.57 3.39 -20.98
C GLY A 152 4.81 3.21 -20.11
N ILE A 153 5.41 2.02 -20.21
CA ILE A 153 6.84 1.74 -19.96
C ILE A 153 7.28 1.84 -18.50
N TYR A 154 7.33 0.71 -17.78
CA TYR A 154 8.29 0.54 -16.68
C TYR A 154 8.99 -0.80 -16.73
N GLY A 155 10.31 -0.72 -16.66
CA GLY A 155 11.23 -1.84 -16.66
C GLY A 155 10.97 -2.79 -15.50
N THR A 156 10.90 -4.06 -15.83
CA THR A 156 10.77 -5.17 -14.90
C THR A 156 12.08 -5.30 -14.12
N THR A 157 12.13 -4.80 -12.88
CA THR A 157 13.14 -5.28 -11.93
C THR A 157 12.58 -6.52 -11.26
N ILE A 158 12.81 -7.67 -11.89
CA ILE A 158 12.61 -8.97 -11.25
C ILE A 158 13.75 -9.13 -10.24
N PHE A 159 13.45 -9.05 -8.96
CA PHE A 159 14.39 -9.50 -7.92
C PHE A 159 14.36 -11.03 -7.91
N ASN A 160 15.36 -11.64 -8.55
CA ASN A 160 15.64 -13.06 -8.36
C ASN A 160 16.23 -13.23 -6.96
N GLY A 161 15.53 -13.98 -6.11
CA GLY A 161 16.12 -14.58 -4.91
C GLY A 161 17.13 -15.66 -5.25
#